data_AF-A0A960E132-F1
#
_entry.id   AF-A0A960E132-F1
#
_cell.length_a   1.000
_cell.length_b   1.000
_cell.length_c   1.000
_cell.angle_alpha   90.00
_cell.angle_beta   90.00
_cell.angle_gamma   90.00
#
_symmetry.space_group_name_H-M   'P 1'
#
loop_
_entity.id
_entity.type
_entity.pdbx_description
1 polymer ?
#
loop_
_entity_poly.entity_id
_entity_poly.type
_entity_poly.pdbx_seq_one_letter_code
_entity_poly.pdbx_strand_id
1 'polypeptide(L)'
;MDVEDGEVCPRARREGLTVESIDNEVLVFDETAQRMHCLNRAAALVWERCDGTTPVAEIADELGSDLGTTADEEVVHFALRQLAEQDLLEEASALPSGGGVTRRQLLARLGVAAVVVPVVTSIVAPSPAAAASGPGGTTATTTSVTGTITGVG
;
A
#
# COMPACT_ATOMS: atom_id res chain seq x y z
N MET A 1 39.21 -3.77 -9.31
CA MET A 1 37.98 -3.46 -10.08
C MET A 1 37.00 -2.98 -9.06
N ASP A 2 37.17 -1.71 -8.73
CA ASP A 2 36.26 -0.93 -7.91
C ASP A 2 34.94 -0.92 -8.67
N VAL A 3 33.96 -1.63 -8.11
CA VAL A 3 32.59 -1.51 -8.60
C VAL A 3 32.20 -0.11 -8.18
N GLU A 4 32.17 0.81 -9.14
CA GLU A 4 31.48 2.07 -8.98
C GLU A 4 30.02 1.68 -8.72
N ASP A 5 29.65 1.57 -7.43
CA ASP A 5 28.29 1.38 -6.96
C ASP A 5 27.53 2.60 -7.49
N GLY A 6 26.98 2.43 -8.70
CA GLY A 6 26.26 3.46 -9.40
C GLY A 6 25.12 3.90 -8.51
N GLU A 7 25.24 5.11 -8.00
CA GLU A 7 24.27 5.73 -7.11
C GLU A 7 22.88 5.60 -7.74
N VAL A 8 22.05 4.73 -7.16
CA VAL A 8 20.72 4.43 -7.69
C VAL A 8 19.81 5.57 -7.29
N CYS A 9 19.34 6.34 -8.27
CA CYS A 9 18.31 7.36 -8.07
C CYS A 9 16.96 6.77 -8.51
N PRO A 10 16.15 6.23 -7.59
CA PRO A 10 14.90 5.56 -7.96
C PRO A 10 13.87 6.54 -8.52
N ARG A 11 13.03 6.08 -9.44
CA ARG A 11 11.97 6.90 -10.05
C ARG A 11 10.62 6.20 -9.94
N ALA A 12 9.67 6.85 -9.30
CA ALA A 12 8.30 6.39 -9.19
C ALA A 12 7.61 6.49 -10.56
N ARG A 13 6.89 5.44 -10.94
CA ARG A 13 5.95 5.53 -12.05
C ARG A 13 4.86 6.52 -11.66
N ARG A 14 4.48 7.42 -12.57
CA ARG A 14 3.38 8.38 -12.36
C ARG A 14 2.24 8.21 -13.36
N GLU A 15 2.49 7.55 -14.48
CA GLU A 15 1.50 7.31 -15.52
C GLU A 15 0.47 6.26 -15.09
N GLY A 16 -0.81 6.53 -15.35
CA GLY A 16 -1.92 5.64 -14.98
C GLY A 16 -2.14 5.49 -13.48
N LEU A 17 -1.64 6.41 -12.66
CA LEU A 17 -1.81 6.42 -11.22
C LEU A 17 -2.64 7.62 -10.76
N THR A 18 -3.68 7.37 -9.99
CA THR A 18 -4.38 8.40 -9.21
C THR A 18 -3.91 8.33 -7.76
N VAL A 19 -3.57 9.48 -7.18
CA VAL A 19 -2.92 9.56 -5.86
C VAL A 19 -3.79 10.41 -4.93
N GLU A 20 -4.07 9.90 -3.74
CA GLU A 20 -4.80 10.61 -2.71
C GLU A 20 -4.10 10.44 -1.36
N SER A 21 -3.93 11.54 -0.62
CA SER A 21 -3.36 11.52 0.73
C SER A 21 -4.48 11.51 1.77
N ILE A 22 -4.46 10.54 2.67
CA ILE A 22 -5.41 10.43 3.79
C ILE A 22 -4.62 10.27 5.08
N ASP A 23 -4.80 11.20 6.01
CA ASP A 23 -4.04 11.28 7.27
C ASP A 23 -2.51 11.21 7.06
N ASN A 24 -1.88 10.07 7.37
CA ASN A 24 -0.45 9.81 7.22
C ASN A 24 -0.16 8.68 6.22
N GLU A 25 -1.12 8.35 5.38
CA GLU A 25 -1.03 7.31 4.36
C GLU A 25 -1.30 7.90 2.97
N VAL A 26 -0.72 7.26 1.96
CA VAL A 26 -0.94 7.61 0.55
C VAL A 26 -1.63 6.45 -0.14
N LEU A 27 -2.82 6.72 -0.67
CA LEU A 27 -3.55 5.81 -1.54
C LEU A 27 -3.13 6.05 -2.98
N VAL A 28 -2.67 4.99 -3.63
CA VAL A 28 -2.31 4.98 -5.04
C VAL A 28 -3.23 4.01 -5.77
N PHE A 29 -4.10 4.53 -6.61
CA PHE A 29 -4.93 3.73 -7.51
C PHE A 29 -4.23 3.58 -8.86
N ASP A 30 -3.83 2.36 -9.18
CA ASP A 30 -3.33 1.97 -10.49
C ASP A 30 -4.50 1.68 -11.42
N GLU A 31 -4.74 2.59 -12.36
CA GLU A 31 -5.80 2.52 -13.35
C GLU A 31 -5.53 1.41 -14.38
N THR A 32 -4.26 1.09 -14.64
CA THR A 32 -3.88 0.05 -15.61
C THR A 32 -4.16 -1.34 -15.04
N ALA A 33 -3.74 -1.58 -13.79
CA ALA A 33 -3.96 -2.85 -13.10
C ALA A 33 -5.33 -2.95 -12.40
N GLN A 34 -6.08 -1.83 -12.30
CA GLN A 34 -7.31 -1.68 -11.54
C GLN A 34 -7.14 -2.11 -10.06
N ARG A 35 -6.08 -1.60 -9.40
CA ARG A 35 -5.71 -1.94 -8.01
C ARG A 35 -5.51 -0.69 -7.16
N MET A 36 -5.90 -0.78 -5.90
CA MET A 36 -5.57 0.22 -4.90
C MET A 36 -4.39 -0.24 -4.06
N HIS A 37 -3.42 0.63 -3.86
CA HIS A 37 -2.26 0.42 -2.99
C HIS A 37 -2.33 1.44 -1.86
N CYS A 38 -2.33 0.98 -0.61
CA CYS A 38 -2.15 1.85 0.54
C CYS A 38 -0.68 1.83 0.96
N LEU A 39 -0.04 2.99 0.90
CA LEU A 39 1.32 3.23 1.35
C LEU A 39 1.25 3.83 2.75
N ASN A 40 1.81 3.13 3.74
CA ASN A 40 2.00 3.73 5.05
C ASN A 40 3.02 4.88 5.00
N ARG A 41 3.08 5.70 6.05
CA ARG A 41 3.95 6.90 6.10
C ARG A 41 5.38 6.66 5.61
N ALA A 42 6.04 5.59 6.06
CA ALA A 42 7.41 5.30 5.66
C ALA A 42 7.52 4.94 4.16
N ALA A 43 6.59 4.15 3.62
CA ALA A 43 6.56 3.83 2.19
C ALA A 43 6.20 5.04 1.32
N ALA A 44 5.27 5.88 1.80
CA ALA A 44 4.85 7.11 1.13
C ALA A 44 6.03 8.08 0.98
N LEU A 45 6.78 8.34 2.06
CA LEU A 45 7.96 9.20 2.03
C LEU A 45 8.99 8.71 1.01
N VAL A 46 9.32 7.41 1.00
CA VAL A 46 10.26 6.86 0.02
C VAL A 46 9.71 7.04 -1.40
N TRP A 47 8.44 6.73 -1.64
CA TRP A 47 7.82 6.85 -2.97
C TRP A 47 7.75 8.32 -3.47
N GLU A 48 7.53 9.27 -2.57
CA GLU A 48 7.56 10.70 -2.87
C GLU A 48 8.95 11.19 -3.29
N ARG A 49 10.01 10.65 -2.67
CA ARG A 49 11.41 10.96 -2.99
C ARG A 49 11.96 10.19 -4.20
N CYS A 50 11.21 9.22 -4.73
CA CYS A 50 11.58 8.54 -5.97
C CYS A 50 11.31 9.44 -7.19
N ASP A 51 12.16 10.44 -7.40
CA ASP A 51 12.07 11.41 -8.50
C ASP A 51 13.02 11.11 -9.67
N GLY A 52 13.91 10.13 -9.51
CA GLY A 52 14.95 9.76 -10.48
C GLY A 52 16.24 10.59 -10.35
N THR A 53 16.33 11.47 -9.36
CA THR A 53 17.51 12.31 -9.08
C THR A 53 18.04 12.16 -7.67
N THR A 54 17.18 11.85 -6.70
CA THR A 54 17.56 11.70 -5.29
C THR A 54 18.16 10.32 -5.05
N PRO A 55 19.39 10.22 -4.51
CA PRO A 55 20.04 8.94 -4.27
C PRO A 55 19.49 8.21 -3.03
N VAL A 56 19.62 6.89 -3.00
CA VAL A 56 19.13 6.05 -1.86
C VAL A 56 19.67 6.51 -0.50
N ALA A 57 20.94 6.90 -0.43
CA ALA A 57 21.56 7.37 0.81
C ALA A 57 20.90 8.66 1.34
N GLU A 58 20.56 9.60 0.47
CA GLU A 58 19.86 10.85 0.84
C GLU A 58 18.41 10.55 1.26
N ILE A 59 17.74 9.64 0.55
CA ILE A 59 16.40 9.17 0.94
C ILE A 59 16.42 8.55 2.34
N ALA A 60 17.48 7.82 2.71
CA ALA A 60 17.61 7.21 4.03
C ALA A 60 17.78 8.26 5.14
N ASP A 61 18.59 9.28 4.92
CA ASP A 61 18.80 10.39 5.87
C ASP A 61 17.51 11.20 6.09
N GLU A 62 16.80 11.53 5.01
CA GLU A 62 15.50 12.21 5.07
C GLU A 62 14.45 11.35 5.79
N LEU A 63 14.38 10.05 5.48
CA LEU A 63 13.45 9.12 6.11
C LEU A 63 13.70 9.00 7.62
N GLY A 64 14.97 8.95 8.02
CA GLY A 64 15.34 8.90 9.43
C GLY A 64 14.96 10.17 10.18
N SER A 65 15.21 11.33 9.56
CA SER A 65 14.84 12.63 10.10
C SER A 65 13.32 12.79 10.29
N ASP A 66 12.52 12.36 9.31
CA ASP A 66 11.06 12.52 9.36
C ASP A 66 10.38 11.56 10.35
N LEU A 67 10.92 10.34 10.48
CA LEU A 67 10.41 9.31 11.38
C LEU A 67 11.02 9.39 12.80
N GLY A 68 12.00 10.27 13.02
CA GLY A 68 12.67 10.44 14.31
C GLY A 68 13.51 9.21 14.72
N THR A 69 14.05 8.48 13.76
CA THR A 69 14.84 7.25 13.98
C THR A 69 16.05 7.22 13.05
N THR A 70 17.08 6.45 13.35
CA THR A 70 18.07 6.07 12.32
C THR A 70 17.42 5.13 11.33
N ALA A 71 17.33 5.54 10.07
CA ALA A 71 16.91 4.71 8.96
C ALA A 71 18.14 4.34 8.12
N ASP A 72 18.42 3.05 7.99
CA ASP A 72 19.50 2.56 7.15
C ASP A 72 19.04 2.45 5.68
N GLU A 73 19.99 2.51 4.74
CA GLU A 73 19.73 2.28 3.31
C GLU A 73 19.03 0.94 3.03
N GLU A 74 19.26 -0.09 3.86
CA GLU A 74 18.55 -1.38 3.78
C GLU A 74 17.02 -1.22 3.90
N VAL A 75 16.54 -0.24 4.69
CA VAL A 75 15.11 0.06 4.86
C VAL A 75 14.55 0.69 3.59
N VAL A 76 15.30 1.62 2.98
CA VAL A 76 14.92 2.25 1.70
C VAL A 76 14.91 1.22 0.59
N HIS A 77 15.96 0.39 0.47
CA HIS A 77 15.99 -0.71 -0.50
C HIS A 77 14.84 -1.71 -0.30
N PHE A 78 14.43 -1.98 0.94
CA PHE A 78 13.25 -2.80 1.20
C PHE A 78 11.95 -2.13 0.73
N ALA A 79 11.77 -0.84 0.99
CA ALA A 79 10.62 -0.08 0.49
C ALA A 79 10.60 -0.06 -1.05
N LEU A 80 11.74 0.21 -1.69
CA LEU A 80 11.87 0.20 -3.15
C LEU A 80 11.53 -1.15 -3.76
N ARG A 81 11.96 -2.27 -3.14
CA ARG A 81 11.55 -3.61 -3.59
C ARG A 81 10.05 -3.82 -3.49
N GLN A 82 9.42 -3.44 -2.39
CA GLN A 82 7.96 -3.54 -2.26
C GLN A 82 7.22 -2.68 -3.27
N LEU A 83 7.70 -1.47 -3.56
CA LEU A 83 7.13 -0.59 -4.57
C LEU A 83 7.30 -1.19 -5.98
N ALA A 84 8.46 -1.76 -6.29
CA ALA A 84 8.71 -2.46 -7.55
C ALA A 84 7.82 -3.70 -7.73
N GLU A 85 7.63 -4.50 -6.68
CA GLU A 85 6.74 -5.67 -6.68
C GLU A 85 5.27 -5.29 -6.97
N GLN A 86 4.89 -4.04 -6.74
CA GLN A 86 3.57 -3.50 -6.99
C GLN A 86 3.50 -2.65 -8.27
N ASP A 87 4.54 -2.66 -9.10
CA ASP A 87 4.61 -1.91 -10.36
C ASP A 87 4.52 -0.39 -10.18
N LEU A 88 4.92 0.13 -9.00
CA LEU A 88 4.85 1.56 -8.66
C LEU A 88 6.14 2.34 -8.99
N LEU A 89 7.16 1.68 -9.53
CA LEU A 89 8.44 2.26 -9.97
C LEU A 89 8.61 2.10 -11.48
N GLU A 90 9.37 2.97 -12.12
CA GLU A 90 9.74 2.81 -13.53
C GLU A 90 10.71 1.62 -13.71
N GLU A 91 10.58 0.84 -14.79
CA GLU A 91 11.36 -0.40 -15.04
C GLU A 91 12.88 -0.20 -14.93
N ALA A 92 13.40 0.97 -15.30
CA ALA A 92 14.82 1.31 -15.21
C ALA A 92 15.34 1.49 -13.78
N SER A 93 14.45 1.60 -12.79
CA SER A 93 14.78 1.78 -11.37
C SER A 93 14.57 0.52 -10.53
N ALA A 94 14.14 -0.60 -11.15
CA ALA A 94 13.96 -1.85 -10.45
C ALA A 94 15.31 -2.42 -9.99
N LEU A 95 15.52 -2.46 -8.68
CA LEU A 95 16.70 -3.08 -8.06
C LEU A 95 16.83 -4.55 -8.53
N PRO A 96 18.07 -5.06 -8.73
CA PRO A 96 18.26 -6.45 -9.11
C PRO A 96 17.57 -7.36 -8.10
N SER A 97 16.75 -8.29 -8.60
CA SER A 97 15.96 -9.22 -7.79
C SER A 97 16.88 -10.20 -7.04
N GLY A 98 17.48 -9.75 -5.94
CA GLY A 98 18.40 -10.52 -5.12
C GLY A 98 17.91 -10.59 -3.67
N GLY A 99 17.60 -11.82 -3.21
CA GLY A 99 17.54 -12.20 -1.79
C GLY A 99 16.87 -11.20 -0.85
N GLY A 100 15.59 -10.94 -1.04
CA GLY A 100 14.89 -9.91 -0.28
C GLY A 100 14.85 -10.15 1.23
N VAL A 101 15.32 -9.17 2.01
CA VAL A 101 15.04 -9.08 3.45
C VAL A 101 13.52 -9.05 3.64
N THR A 102 12.99 -9.90 4.52
CA THR A 102 11.54 -9.95 4.83
C THR A 102 11.18 -9.00 5.95
N ARG A 103 9.90 -8.56 6.03
CA ARG A 103 9.36 -7.73 7.13
C ARG A 103 9.77 -8.26 8.51
N ARG A 104 9.70 -9.58 8.71
CA ARG A 104 10.07 -10.26 9.97
C ARG A 104 11.56 -10.16 10.28
N GLN A 105 12.41 -10.19 9.26
CA GLN A 105 13.85 -10.01 9.39
C GLN A 105 14.21 -8.56 9.74
N LEU A 106 13.54 -7.56 9.13
CA LEU A 106 13.75 -6.15 9.48
C LEU A 106 13.28 -5.86 10.91
N LEU A 107 12.11 -6.35 11.31
CA LEU A 107 11.63 -6.23 12.69
C LEU A 107 12.57 -6.92 13.70
N ALA A 108 13.13 -8.08 13.33
CA ALA A 108 14.11 -8.78 14.17
C ALA A 108 15.43 -8.00 14.30
N ARG A 109 15.82 -7.20 13.30
CA ARG A 109 17.01 -6.36 13.32
C ARG A 109 16.81 -5.03 14.05
N LEU A 110 15.65 -4.39 13.84
CA LEU A 110 15.31 -3.09 14.42
C LEU A 110 14.81 -3.18 15.87
N GLY A 111 14.48 -4.38 16.36
CA GLY A 111 14.00 -4.61 17.72
C GLY A 111 12.54 -4.19 17.94
N VAL A 112 12.00 -4.44 19.13
CA VAL A 112 10.57 -4.23 19.49
C VAL A 112 10.16 -2.74 19.51
N ALA A 113 11.07 -1.83 19.20
CA ALA A 113 10.86 -0.38 19.23
C ALA A 113 10.47 0.23 17.85
N ALA A 114 10.53 -0.52 16.74
CA ALA A 114 10.28 0.04 15.41
C ALA A 114 8.87 -0.30 14.87
N VAL A 115 7.96 0.68 14.92
CA VAL A 115 6.58 0.60 14.39
C VAL A 115 6.50 0.98 12.89
N VAL A 116 7.61 1.42 12.30
CA VAL A 116 7.68 2.13 11.01
C VAL A 116 8.11 1.27 9.82
N VAL A 117 7.84 -0.04 9.83
CA VAL A 117 8.19 -0.87 8.67
C VAL A 117 7.33 -0.47 7.47
N PRO A 118 7.92 -0.09 6.33
CA PRO A 118 7.16 0.23 5.12
C PRO A 118 6.29 -0.95 4.73
N VAL A 119 4.99 -0.76 4.53
CA VAL A 119 4.07 -1.79 4.05
C VAL A 119 3.26 -1.20 2.92
N VAL A 120 3.23 -1.91 1.79
CA VAL A 120 2.32 -1.65 0.69
C VAL A 120 1.22 -2.71 0.75
N THR A 121 -0.01 -2.32 1.07
CA THR A 121 -1.15 -3.24 1.00
C THR A 121 -1.90 -3.00 -0.30
N SER A 122 -2.03 -4.03 -1.14
CA SER A 122 -2.83 -3.95 -2.36
C SER A 122 -4.21 -4.56 -2.11
N ILE A 123 -5.26 -3.81 -2.44
CA ILE A 123 -6.64 -4.29 -2.44
C ILE A 123 -7.10 -4.32 -3.89
N VAL A 124 -7.44 -5.52 -4.38
CA VAL A 124 -8.07 -5.69 -5.69
C VAL A 124 -9.52 -5.23 -5.56
N ALA A 125 -9.93 -4.28 -6.40
CA ALA A 125 -11.32 -3.87 -6.44
C ALA A 125 -12.20 -5.08 -6.84
N PRO A 126 -13.27 -5.43 -6.10
CA PRO A 126 -14.18 -6.45 -6.55
C PRO A 126 -14.76 -6.00 -7.90
N SER A 127 -14.63 -6.85 -8.93
CA SER A 127 -15.25 -6.60 -10.23
C SER A 127 -16.74 -6.27 -10.04
N PRO A 128 -17.33 -5.32 -10.79
CA PRO A 128 -18.73 -4.90 -10.60
C PRO A 128 -19.75 -6.06 -10.73
N ALA A 129 -19.37 -7.17 -11.38
CA ALA A 129 -20.17 -8.39 -11.46
C ALA A 129 -20.31 -9.15 -10.12
N ALA A 130 -19.41 -8.93 -9.15
CA ALA A 130 -19.43 -9.57 -7.84
C ALA A 130 -20.33 -8.86 -6.81
N ALA A 131 -20.90 -7.70 -7.15
CA ALA A 131 -21.90 -7.02 -6.31
C ALA A 131 -23.30 -7.67 -6.39
N ALA A 132 -23.48 -8.70 -7.23
CA ALA A 132 -24.73 -9.42 -7.38
C ALA A 132 -24.58 -10.91 -7.01
N SER A 133 -24.64 -11.23 -5.72
CA SER A 133 -24.87 -12.58 -5.15
C SER A 133 -25.23 -12.38 -3.67
N GLY A 134 -26.48 -12.46 -3.19
CA GLY A 134 -27.48 -13.54 -3.24
C GLY A 134 -27.59 -14.16 -1.81
N PRO A 135 -28.77 -14.60 -1.30
CA PRO A 135 -29.59 -15.61 -1.96
C PRO A 135 -31.10 -15.37 -1.92
N GLY A 136 -31.81 -16.04 -2.83
CA GLY A 136 -33.26 -16.17 -2.79
C GLY A 136 -33.76 -17.07 -1.64
N GLY A 137 -35.04 -16.89 -1.31
CA GLY A 137 -35.82 -17.57 -0.27
C GLY A 137 -36.38 -16.52 0.70
N THR A 138 -37.67 -16.40 1.00
CA THR A 138 -38.81 -17.31 0.89
C THR A 138 -40.07 -16.44 1.03
N THR A 139 -41.17 -16.89 0.41
CA THR A 139 -42.53 -16.33 0.44
C THR A 139 -42.93 -15.57 1.71
N ALA A 140 -43.30 -14.29 1.59
CA ALA A 140 -44.08 -13.61 2.61
C ALA A 140 -45.52 -14.15 2.57
N THR A 141 -45.85 -15.07 3.48
CA THR A 141 -47.22 -15.47 3.76
C THR A 141 -47.92 -14.30 4.45
N THR A 142 -48.86 -13.66 3.77
CA THR A 142 -49.79 -12.70 4.37
C THR A 142 -50.73 -13.43 5.31
N THR A 143 -50.48 -13.41 6.61
CA THR A 143 -51.48 -13.74 7.63
C THR A 143 -52.26 -12.48 7.97
N SER A 144 -53.43 -12.32 7.34
CA SER A 144 -54.44 -11.35 7.78
C SER A 144 -54.94 -11.77 9.17
N VAL A 145 -54.61 -10.99 10.20
CA VAL A 145 -55.28 -11.09 11.49
C VAL A 145 -56.55 -10.22 11.44
N THR A 146 -57.70 -10.88 11.31
CA THR A 146 -59.02 -10.28 11.44
C THR A 146 -59.24 -9.93 12.91
N GLY A 147 -59.06 -8.66 13.27
CA GLY A 147 -59.48 -8.10 14.55
C GLY A 147 -60.93 -7.66 14.49
N THR A 148 -61.85 -8.52 14.91
CA THR A 148 -63.25 -8.18 15.17
C THR A 148 -63.32 -7.42 16.50
N ILE A 149 -63.68 -6.13 16.49
CA ILE A 149 -64.13 -5.44 17.71
C ILE A 149 -65.64 -5.23 17.64
N THR A 150 -66.36 -6.07 18.38
CA THR A 150 -67.78 -5.93 18.68
C THR A 150 -67.93 -5.26 20.04
N GLY A 151 -68.49 -4.05 20.05
CA GLY A 151 -69.64 -3.72 20.89
C GLY A 151 -69.45 -3.24 22.35
N VAL A 152 -70.20 -2.15 22.61
CA VAL A 152 -71.01 -1.84 23.80
C VAL A 152 -70.44 -0.89 24.85
N GLY A 153 -71.25 0.14 25.14
CA GLY A 153 -71.05 1.19 26.13
C GLY A 153 -71.83 2.42 25.74
#